data_AF-A0A7V8D8K2-F1
#
_entry.id   AF-A0A7V8D8K2-F1
#
_cell.length_a   1.000
_cell.length_b   1.000
_cell.length_c   1.000
_cell.angle_alpha   90.00
_cell.angle_beta   90.00
_cell.angle_gamma   90.00
#
_symmetry.space_group_name_H-M   'P 1'
#
loop_
_entity.id
_entity.type
_entity.pdbx_description
1 polymer ?
#
loop_
_entity_poly.entity_id
_entity_poly.type
_entity_poly.pdbx_seq_one_letter_code
_entity_poly.pdbx_strand_id
1 'polypeptide(L)'
;MANKSSLGEVLKTNDLFAKKGLGQHFLLDLNLTSKIAKLGAISENDVVFEIGPGPGGLTRALLDGPAHKIIVIEKDPRFARHLRDYFADDMGRLIIIEGDALKISLSEILAEHGLTNYHGKIISNLPYNVGTALLVNWLHGI
;
A
#
# COMPACT_ATOMS: atom_id res chain seq x y z
N MET A 1 -14.68 5.24 16.16
CA MET A 1 -14.17 5.18 14.78
C MET A 1 -15.34 5.34 13.84
N ALA A 2 -15.28 6.29 12.91
CA ALA A 2 -16.38 6.54 11.97
C ALA A 2 -16.69 5.28 11.15
N ASN A 3 -17.98 4.99 10.95
CA ASN A 3 -18.45 3.92 10.09
C ASN A 3 -18.17 4.32 8.62
N LYS A 4 -16.93 4.13 8.17
CA LYS A 4 -16.54 4.32 6.77
C LYS A 4 -17.26 3.28 5.92
N SER A 5 -17.87 3.71 4.81
CA SER A 5 -18.50 2.83 3.83
C SER A 5 -17.59 1.66 3.47
N SER A 6 -18.19 0.50 3.18
CA SER A 6 -17.42 -0.68 2.82
C SER A 6 -16.59 -0.41 1.56
N LEU A 7 -15.41 -1.03 1.46
CA LEU A 7 -14.51 -0.85 0.32
C LEU A 7 -15.24 -1.11 -1.02
N GLY A 8 -16.12 -2.12 -1.04
CA GLY A 8 -16.93 -2.45 -2.22
C GLY A 8 -17.94 -1.36 -2.63
N GLU A 9 -18.51 -0.63 -1.67
CA GLU A 9 -19.41 0.50 -1.95
C GLU A 9 -18.64 1.70 -2.49
N VAL A 10 -17.45 1.97 -1.94
CA VAL A 10 -16.61 3.07 -2.41
C VAL A 10 -16.12 2.83 -3.85
N LEU A 11 -15.83 1.57 -4.20
CA LEU A 11 -15.46 1.22 -5.56
C LEU A 11 -16.59 1.47 -6.57
N LYS A 12 -17.83 1.09 -6.21
CA LYS A 12 -19.00 1.27 -7.08
C LYS A 12 -19.38 2.74 -7.26
N THR A 13 -19.24 3.55 -6.21
CA THR A 13 -19.64 4.97 -6.23
C THR A 13 -18.65 5.88 -6.96
N ASN A 14 -17.38 5.48 -7.05
CA ASN A 14 -16.32 6.27 -7.69
C ASN A 14 -15.89 5.74 -9.07
N ASP A 15 -16.67 4.84 -9.68
CA ASP A 15 -16.36 4.23 -10.98
C ASP A 15 -14.97 3.54 -11.01
N LEU A 16 -14.54 3.04 -9.85
CA LEU A 16 -13.24 2.43 -9.63
C LEU A 16 -13.31 0.93 -9.96
N PHE A 17 -13.12 0.62 -11.23
CA PHE A 17 -13.00 -0.76 -11.71
C PHE A 17 -11.56 -1.17 -11.95
N ALA A 18 -11.30 -2.46 -11.74
CA ALA A 18 -10.03 -3.10 -12.04
C ALA A 18 -9.72 -3.02 -13.54
N LYS A 19 -8.50 -2.57 -13.88
CA LYS A 19 -7.99 -2.59 -15.25
C LYS A 19 -7.17 -3.85 -15.49
N LYS A 20 -7.63 -4.70 -16.41
CA LYS A 20 -6.88 -5.91 -16.83
C LYS A 20 -5.45 -5.59 -17.28
N GLY A 21 -5.26 -4.50 -18.04
CA GLY A 21 -3.92 -4.08 -18.50
C GLY A 21 -2.94 -3.68 -17.39
N LEU A 22 -3.43 -3.42 -16.17
CA LEU A 22 -2.60 -3.14 -14.99
C LEU A 22 -2.43 -4.36 -14.08
N GLY A 23 -3.00 -5.52 -14.43
CA GLY A 23 -2.90 -6.74 -13.60
C GLY A 23 -3.57 -6.63 -12.23
N GLN A 24 -4.58 -5.77 -12.10
CA GLN A 24 -5.23 -5.48 -10.81
C GLN A 24 -6.15 -6.63 -10.37
N HIS A 25 -5.86 -7.20 -9.20
CA HIS A 25 -6.72 -8.15 -8.48
C HIS A 25 -6.87 -7.68 -7.04
N PHE A 26 -8.09 -7.31 -6.64
CA PHE A 26 -8.32 -6.68 -5.35
C PHE A 26 -8.69 -7.70 -4.27
N LEU A 27 -8.04 -7.59 -3.11
CA LEU A 27 -8.42 -8.29 -1.89
C LEU A 27 -9.55 -7.51 -1.21
N LEU A 28 -10.79 -8.02 -1.31
CA LEU A 28 -11.97 -7.41 -0.70
C LEU A 28 -12.33 -8.05 0.65
N ASP A 29 -11.73 -9.18 1.00
CA ASP A 29 -11.91 -9.84 2.29
C ASP A 29 -10.99 -9.22 3.36
N LEU A 30 -11.58 -8.48 4.28
CA LEU A 30 -10.87 -7.82 5.38
C LEU A 30 -10.26 -8.79 6.39
N ASN A 31 -10.80 -10.00 6.52
CA ASN A 31 -10.19 -11.03 7.38
C ASN A 31 -8.87 -11.52 6.76
N LEU A 32 -8.85 -11.69 5.44
CA LEU A 32 -7.65 -12.07 4.71
C LEU A 32 -6.59 -10.98 4.79
N THR A 33 -6.95 -9.70 4.58
CA THR A 33 -5.98 -8.61 4.68
C THR A 33 -5.43 -8.44 6.10
N SER A 34 -6.26 -8.59 7.13
CA SER A 34 -5.81 -8.62 8.53
C SER A 34 -4.87 -9.79 8.81
N LYS A 35 -5.14 -10.98 8.26
CA LYS A 35 -4.25 -12.14 8.37
C LYS A 35 -2.90 -11.88 7.71
N ILE A 36 -2.88 -11.28 6.52
CA ILE A 36 -1.64 -10.89 5.82
C ILE A 36 -0.82 -9.91 6.66
N ALA A 37 -1.45 -8.85 7.17
CA ALA A 37 -0.78 -7.85 8.01
C ALA A 37 -0.16 -8.48 9.27
N LYS A 38 -0.88 -9.42 9.93
CA LYS A 38 -0.38 -10.16 11.10
C LYS A 38 0.82 -11.05 10.77
N LEU A 39 0.80 -11.73 9.63
CA LEU A 39 1.92 -12.58 9.18
C LEU A 39 3.19 -11.77 8.88
N GLY A 40 3.06 -10.48 8.59
CA GLY A 40 4.20 -9.57 8.38
C GLY A 40 5.03 -9.28 9.63
N ALA A 41 4.61 -9.74 10.82
CA ALA A 41 5.32 -9.57 12.10
C ALA A 41 5.80 -8.12 12.31
N ILE A 42 4.90 -7.17 12.08
CA ILE A 42 5.17 -5.73 12.10
C ILE A 42 5.35 -5.26 13.55
N SER A 43 6.27 -4.31 13.75
CA SER A 43 6.59 -3.64 15.00
C SER A 43 6.60 -2.11 14.82
N GLU A 44 6.70 -1.38 15.93
CA GLU A 44 6.80 0.09 15.95
C GLU A 44 8.11 0.62 15.35
N ASN A 45 9.11 -0.23 15.11
CA ASN A 45 10.36 0.16 14.46
C ASN A 45 10.34 -0.09 12.93
N ASP A 46 9.19 -0.50 12.38
CA ASP A 46 9.06 -0.80 10.96
C ASP A 46 8.40 0.34 10.18
N VAL A 47 8.91 0.58 8.97
CA VAL A 47 8.24 1.31 7.90
C VAL A 47 7.81 0.30 6.85
N VAL A 48 6.50 0.23 6.59
CA VAL A 48 5.94 -0.77 5.69
C VAL A 48 5.61 -0.14 4.34
N PHE A 49 6.17 -0.70 3.28
CA PHE A 49 5.84 -0.42 1.90
C PHE A 49 4.76 -1.37 1.39
N GLU A 50 3.71 -0.80 0.80
CA GLU A 50 2.67 -1.53 0.05
C GLU A 50 2.67 -1.06 -1.41
N ILE A 51 2.82 -1.99 -2.34
CA ILE A 51 2.92 -1.71 -3.79
C ILE A 51 1.63 -2.11 -4.48
N GLY A 52 0.95 -1.16 -5.11
CA GLY A 52 -0.35 -1.39 -5.74
C GLY A 52 -1.47 -1.65 -4.72
N PRO A 53 -1.69 -0.74 -3.74
CA PRO A 53 -2.74 -0.87 -2.73
C PRO A 53 -4.16 -0.98 -3.31
N GLY A 54 -4.37 -0.44 -4.53
CA GLY A 54 -5.67 -0.40 -5.18
C GLY A 54 -6.74 0.22 -4.27
N PRO A 55 -7.81 -0.51 -3.90
CA PRO A 55 -8.88 0.02 -3.06
C PRO A 55 -8.47 0.33 -1.60
N GLY A 56 -7.30 -0.15 -1.14
CA GLY A 56 -6.76 0.13 0.20
C GLY A 56 -7.16 -0.87 1.30
N GLY A 57 -7.59 -2.08 0.92
CA GLY A 57 -8.05 -3.09 1.90
C GLY A 57 -6.92 -3.62 2.78
N LEU A 58 -5.73 -3.81 2.20
CA LEU A 58 -4.52 -4.16 2.96
C LEU A 58 -3.91 -2.92 3.63
N THR A 59 -3.90 -1.75 2.97
CA THR A 59 -3.52 -0.47 3.59
C THR A 59 -4.23 -0.23 4.91
N ARG A 60 -5.56 -0.45 4.96
CA ARG A 60 -6.34 -0.34 6.20
C ARG A 60 -5.84 -1.30 7.27
N ALA A 61 -5.65 -2.57 6.94
CA ALA A 61 -5.18 -3.56 7.89
C ALA A 61 -3.77 -3.27 8.42
N LEU A 62 -2.89 -2.68 7.59
CA LEU A 62 -1.57 -2.20 7.98
C LEU A 62 -1.66 -0.98 8.90
N LEU A 63 -2.57 -0.04 8.61
CA LEU A 63 -2.89 1.12 9.46
C LEU A 63 -3.65 0.79 10.75
N ASP A 64 -4.17 -0.42 10.89
CA ASP A 64 -4.68 -0.92 12.18
C ASP A 64 -3.53 -1.56 13.02
N GLY A 65 -2.35 -1.74 12.42
CA GLY A 65 -1.17 -2.35 13.03
C GLY A 65 -0.15 -1.35 13.62
N PRO A 66 0.93 -1.88 14.22
CA PRO A 66 1.88 -1.09 15.01
C PRO A 66 2.95 -0.36 14.17
N ALA A 67 2.94 -0.45 12.84
CA ALA A 67 3.96 0.18 12.00
C ALA A 67 4.14 1.67 12.35
N HIS A 68 5.38 2.15 12.31
CA HIS A 68 5.66 3.58 12.46
C HIS A 68 5.05 4.40 11.31
N LYS A 69 5.25 3.91 10.09
CA LYS A 69 4.74 4.53 8.86
C LYS A 69 4.34 3.46 7.86
N ILE A 70 3.27 3.73 7.13
CA ILE A 70 2.85 3.00 5.95
C ILE A 70 3.11 3.90 4.74
N ILE A 71 3.83 3.37 3.75
CA ILE A 71 4.11 4.06 2.49
C ILE A 71 3.49 3.23 1.38
N VAL A 72 2.55 3.80 0.65
CA VAL A 72 1.91 3.13 -0.47
C VAL A 72 2.39 3.72 -1.79
N ILE A 73 2.67 2.86 -2.77
CA ILE A 73 3.04 3.27 -4.13
C ILE A 73 1.95 2.76 -5.08
N GLU A 74 1.19 3.69 -5.66
CA GLU A 74 0.06 3.39 -6.54
C GLU A 74 0.27 4.00 -7.93
N LYS A 75 0.20 3.17 -8.96
CA LYS A 75 0.41 3.57 -10.36
C LYS A 75 -0.84 4.13 -11.02
N ASP A 76 -2.02 3.69 -10.59
CA ASP A 76 -3.28 4.19 -11.10
C ASP A 76 -3.71 5.46 -10.33
N PRO A 77 -3.68 6.65 -10.96
CA PRO A 77 -3.97 7.92 -10.29
C PRO A 77 -5.38 7.98 -9.68
N ARG A 78 -6.31 7.16 -10.19
CA ARG A 78 -7.67 7.07 -9.66
C ARG A 78 -7.68 6.45 -8.25
N PHE A 79 -6.88 5.40 -8.05
CA PHE A 79 -6.73 4.75 -6.75
C PHE A 79 -5.88 5.61 -5.81
N ALA A 80 -4.82 6.27 -6.30
CA ALA A 80 -4.05 7.21 -5.50
C ALA A 80 -4.91 8.35 -4.93
N ARG A 81 -5.81 8.91 -5.75
CA ARG A 81 -6.80 9.91 -5.30
C ARG A 81 -7.76 9.34 -4.27
N HIS A 82 -8.37 8.19 -4.56
CA HIS A 82 -9.26 7.51 -3.62
C HIS A 82 -8.60 7.24 -2.27
N LEU A 83 -7.35 6.80 -2.24
CA LEU A 83 -6.63 6.55 -0.99
C LEU A 83 -6.43 7.83 -0.18
N ARG A 84 -6.10 8.96 -0.84
CA ARG A 84 -5.96 10.27 -0.18
C ARG A 84 -7.28 10.69 0.46
N ASP A 85 -8.39 10.54 -0.26
CA ASP A 85 -9.72 10.91 0.25
C ASP A 85 -10.18 9.96 1.36
N TYR A 86 -10.01 8.65 1.17
CA TYR A 86 -10.48 7.63 2.12
C TYR A 86 -9.66 7.60 3.42
N PHE A 87 -8.38 7.93 3.36
CA PHE A 87 -7.47 7.92 4.51
C PHE A 87 -7.04 9.32 4.97
N ALA A 88 -7.81 10.37 4.66
CA ALA A 88 -7.48 11.74 5.07
C ALA A 88 -7.29 11.93 6.60
N ASP A 89 -7.88 11.05 7.42
CA ASP A 89 -7.81 11.08 8.90
C ASP A 89 -6.82 10.07 9.50
N ASP A 90 -5.82 9.60 8.75
CA ASP A 90 -4.84 8.58 9.16
C ASP A 90 -3.86 9.00 10.29
N MET A 91 -3.97 10.24 10.76
CA MET A 91 -3.08 10.88 11.75
C MET A 91 -1.62 10.98 11.29
N GLY A 92 -1.38 11.08 9.97
CA GLY A 92 -0.04 11.27 9.39
C GLY A 92 0.83 10.01 9.40
N ARG A 93 0.22 8.82 9.52
CA ARG A 93 0.93 7.53 9.46
C ARG A 93 1.03 6.95 8.05
N LEU A 94 0.37 7.54 7.06
CA LEU A 94 0.27 7.11 5.68
C LEU A 94 0.94 8.13 4.76
N ILE A 95 1.83 7.64 3.90
CA ILE A 95 2.39 8.39 2.78
C ILE A 95 1.90 7.73 1.50
N ILE A 96 1.31 8.53 0.60
CA ILE A 96 0.76 8.05 -0.68
C ILE A 96 1.61 8.61 -1.81
N ILE A 97 2.36 7.73 -2.47
CA ILE A 97 3.18 8.05 -3.63
C ILE A 97 2.48 7.55 -4.88
N GLU A 98 2.16 8.48 -5.78
CA GLU A 98 1.60 8.16 -7.08
C GLU A 98 2.71 7.95 -8.09
N GLY A 99 2.88 6.73 -8.59
CA GLY A 99 3.97 6.41 -9.50
C GLY A 99 4.15 4.93 -9.80
N ASP A 100 5.10 4.64 -10.70
CA ASP A 100 5.47 3.29 -11.07
C ASP A 100 6.55 2.76 -10.12
N ALA A 101 6.23 1.74 -9.33
CA ALA A 101 7.15 1.15 -8.36
C ALA A 101 8.45 0.61 -8.99
N LEU A 102 8.46 0.27 -10.28
CA LEU A 102 9.67 -0.15 -11.00
C LEU A 102 10.65 1.00 -11.26
N LYS A 103 10.22 2.25 -11.05
CA LYS A 103 11.01 3.47 -11.31
C LYS A 103 11.33 4.26 -10.04
N ILE A 104 11.00 3.70 -8.89
CA ILE A 104 11.06 4.39 -7.60
C ILE A 104 12.03 3.65 -6.70
N SER A 105 12.97 4.40 -6.12
CA SER A 105 13.89 3.90 -5.12
C SER A 105 13.27 3.98 -3.72
N LEU A 106 13.11 2.82 -3.07
CA LEU A 106 12.57 2.77 -1.71
C LEU A 106 13.53 3.40 -0.69
N SER A 107 14.84 3.32 -0.93
CA SER A 107 15.85 3.93 -0.05
C SER A 107 15.85 5.45 -0.14
N GLU A 108 15.64 6.02 -1.33
CA GLU A 108 15.48 7.47 -1.52
C GLU A 108 14.23 7.96 -0.79
N ILE A 109 13.11 7.25 -0.90
CA ILE A 109 11.89 7.59 -0.13
C ILE A 109 12.17 7.62 1.38
N LEU A 110 12.87 6.62 1.90
CA LEU A 110 13.23 6.61 3.33
C LEU A 110 14.09 7.83 3.70
N ALA A 111 15.05 8.21 2.86
CA ALA A 111 15.90 9.37 3.08
C ALA A 111 15.10 10.68 3.04
N GLU A 112 14.27 10.88 2.01
CA GLU A 112 13.45 12.08 1.82
C GLU A 112 12.49 12.33 2.99
N HIS A 113 11.98 11.26 3.60
CA HIS A 113 11.06 11.35 4.73
C HIS A 113 11.73 11.23 6.11
N GLY A 114 13.07 11.16 6.18
CA GLY A 114 13.79 11.05 7.46
C GLY A 114 13.56 9.72 8.19
N LEU A 115 13.32 8.66 7.44
CA LEU A 115 12.93 7.33 7.92
C LEU A 115 14.06 6.28 7.82
N THR A 116 15.30 6.70 7.56
CA THR A 116 16.47 5.81 7.41
C THR A 116 16.82 5.01 8.67
N ASN A 117 16.27 5.39 9.82
CA ASN A 117 16.55 4.78 11.13
C ASN A 117 15.60 3.60 11.41
N TYR A 118 14.60 3.39 10.56
CA TYR A 118 13.58 2.36 10.70
C TYR A 118 13.89 1.16 9.81
N HIS A 119 13.29 0.02 10.14
CA HIS A 119 13.38 -1.19 9.32
C HIS A 119 12.37 -1.13 8.18
N GLY A 120 12.84 -1.13 6.93
CA GLY A 120 11.97 -1.24 5.77
C GLY A 120 11.40 -2.64 5.61
N LYS A 121 10.07 -2.77 5.54
CA LYS A 121 9.37 -4.03 5.20
C LYS A 121 8.50 -3.83 3.99
N ILE A 122 8.37 -4.85 3.14
CA ILE A 122 7.45 -4.83 2.01
C ILE A 122 6.34 -5.84 2.30
N ILE A 123 5.10 -5.36 2.36
CA ILE A 123 3.91 -6.18 2.56
C ILE A 123 2.90 -5.74 1.52
N SER A 124 2.72 -6.55 0.48
CA SER A 124 1.81 -6.20 -0.61
C SER A 124 1.17 -7.42 -1.27
N ASN A 125 -0.04 -7.22 -1.79
CA ASN A 125 -0.64 -8.09 -2.79
C ASN A 125 -0.17 -7.65 -4.19
N LEU A 126 1.05 -8.05 -4.55
CA LEU A 126 1.74 -7.54 -5.74
C LEU A 126 0.94 -7.82 -7.04
N PRO A 127 0.90 -6.86 -7.99
CA PRO A 127 0.33 -7.12 -9.30
C PRO A 127 1.16 -8.17 -10.07
N TYR A 128 0.48 -9.16 -10.67
CA TYR A 128 1.12 -10.32 -11.31
C TYR A 128 2.10 -9.96 -12.44
N ASN A 129 1.88 -8.83 -13.12
CA ASN A 129 2.71 -8.40 -14.24
C ASN A 129 4.05 -7.77 -13.83
N VAL A 130 4.21 -7.35 -12.57
CA VAL A 130 5.43 -6.65 -12.11
C VAL A 130 6.08 -7.29 -10.88
N GLY A 131 5.41 -8.23 -10.20
CA GLY A 131 5.88 -8.82 -8.95
C GLY A 131 7.29 -9.43 -9.03
N THR A 132 7.58 -10.23 -10.07
CA THR A 132 8.92 -10.83 -10.25
C THR A 132 9.99 -9.78 -10.48
N ALA A 133 9.72 -8.78 -11.32
CA ALA A 133 10.69 -7.72 -11.62
C ALA A 133 11.00 -6.89 -10.37
N LEU A 134 9.98 -6.53 -9.59
CA LEU A 134 10.15 -5.83 -8.32
C LEU A 134 11.01 -6.63 -7.33
N LEU A 135 10.72 -7.92 -7.15
CA LEU A 135 11.49 -8.78 -6.25
C LEU A 135 12.96 -8.86 -6.67
N VAL A 136 13.23 -9.02 -7.97
CA VAL A 136 14.60 -9.08 -8.50
C VAL A 136 15.34 -7.77 -8.30
N ASN A 137 14.69 -6.63 -8.53
CA ASN A 137 15.27 -5.31 -8.29
C ASN A 137 15.67 -5.13 -6.82
N TRP A 138 14.76 -5.47 -5.89
CA TRP A 138 15.02 -5.35 -4.46
C TRP A 138 16.16 -6.25 -3.97
N LEU A 139 16.29 -7.47 -4.50
CA LEU A 139 17.38 -8.37 -4.13
C LEU A 139 18.75 -7.91 -4.63
N HIS A 140 18.79 -7.18 -5.75
CA HIS A 140 20.04 -6.65 -6.30
C HIS A 140 20.35 -5.21 -5.86
N GLY A 141 19.43 -4.56 -5.14
CA GLY A 141 19.57 -3.15 -4.75
C GLY A 141 19.53 -2.19 -5.93
N ILE A 142 18.79 -2.54 -7.00
CA ILE A 142 18.63 -1.75 -8.23
C ILE A 142 17.27 -1.06 -8.22
#